data_AF-A0A1A8DVX9-F1
#
_entry.id   AF-A0A1A8DVX9-F1
#
_cell.length_a   1.000
_cell.length_b   1.000
_cell.length_c   1.000
_cell.angle_alpha   90.00
_cell.angle_beta   90.00
_cell.angle_gamma   90.00
#
_symmetry.space_group_name_H-M   'P 1'
#
loop_
_entity.id
_entity.type
_entity.pdbx_description
1 polymer ?
#
loop_
_entity_poly.entity_id
_entity_poly.type
_entity_poly.pdbx_seq_one_letter_code
_entity_poly.pdbx_strand_id
1 'polypeptide(L)'
;MKIGCFFPNTMATPAIRMFRRLEGVFCVYKPADVHWKLVRDTIETNLLKGVNATHPQPVPREVRFLVSSSDEPGAAKGLRVSPAAVPVLSKHPLVTGPEFQQIKVGVGHRLDTSSSGVLVLAVGNGNKTLNDLYNTRITRDYTLECEFGMATHDFSHTGRVLERSTYDHISEDKLERVTAMLEGANQKALRMYSAVDMGSQEAYEMAAKGLLGPDGKSAPILTGLRCIHFQPPKFTLEVQCLNETQKYLRKVVHEIGLELRSTAVCKGVRRTRDGLFTLQDALTRHHWSAADVMEAIYKYHSSKRNQKKIQFPIRESTLETSGSRLTGTHQNKDAAAG
;
A
#
# COMPACT_ATOMS: atom_id res chain seq x y z
N MET A 1 -23.96 41.27 -21.37
CA MET A 1 -23.88 41.30 -19.90
C MET A 1 -24.05 39.87 -19.39
N LYS A 2 -22.95 39.14 -19.15
CA LYS A 2 -22.98 37.79 -18.58
C LYS A 2 -23.20 37.95 -17.08
N ILE A 3 -24.39 37.59 -16.61
CA ILE A 3 -24.67 37.48 -15.16
C ILE A 3 -23.90 36.25 -14.69
N GLY A 4 -22.74 36.48 -14.10
CA GLY A 4 -21.96 35.46 -13.44
C GLY A 4 -22.77 34.93 -12.26
N CYS A 5 -23.16 33.67 -12.32
CA CYS A 5 -23.59 32.92 -11.14
C CYS A 5 -22.41 32.86 -10.17
N PHE A 6 -22.35 33.81 -9.25
CA PHE A 6 -21.59 33.69 -8.02
C PHE A 6 -22.15 32.50 -7.26
N PHE A 7 -21.55 31.32 -7.43
CA PHE A 7 -21.71 30.24 -6.46
C PHE A 7 -21.08 30.74 -5.15
N PRO A 8 -21.85 30.95 -4.07
CA PRO A 8 -21.25 31.24 -2.79
C PRO A 8 -20.39 30.03 -2.41
N ASN A 9 -19.14 30.27 -1.99
CA ASN A 9 -18.25 29.28 -1.42
C ASN A 9 -19.00 28.48 -0.34
N THR A 10 -19.52 27.30 -0.70
CA THR A 10 -20.12 26.36 0.24
C THR A 10 -18.99 25.89 1.15
N MET A 11 -18.99 26.36 2.40
CA MET A 11 -18.10 25.82 3.41
C MET A 11 -18.29 24.30 3.45
N ALA A 12 -17.27 23.54 3.09
CA ALA A 12 -17.31 22.08 3.10
C ALA A 12 -17.80 21.58 4.47
N THR A 13 -18.77 20.66 4.46
CA THR A 13 -19.33 20.03 5.68
C THR A 13 -18.21 19.39 6.51
N PRO A 14 -18.38 19.24 7.84
CA PRO A 14 -17.43 18.52 8.67
C PRO A 14 -17.10 17.11 8.13
N ALA A 15 -18.10 16.40 7.61
CA ALA A 15 -17.93 15.10 6.98
C ALA A 15 -17.03 15.16 5.74
N ILE A 16 -17.24 16.13 4.83
CA ILE A 16 -16.38 16.33 3.65
C ILE A 16 -14.94 16.67 4.07
N ARG A 17 -14.75 17.50 5.09
CA ARG A 17 -13.41 17.83 5.60
C ARG A 17 -12.72 16.61 6.18
N MET A 18 -13.45 15.77 6.91
CA MET A 18 -12.93 14.52 7.44
C MET A 18 -12.59 13.53 6.32
N PHE A 19 -13.46 13.37 5.33
CA PHE A 19 -13.21 12.51 4.18
C PHE A 19 -11.94 12.93 3.41
N ARG A 20 -11.73 14.24 3.19
CA ARG A 20 -10.50 14.74 2.56
C ARG A 20 -9.23 14.37 3.33
N ARG A 21 -9.29 14.26 4.66
CA ARG A 21 -8.16 13.82 5.51
C ARG A 21 -7.94 12.31 5.48
N LEU A 22 -8.97 11.55 5.10
CA LEU A 22 -8.89 10.11 4.89
C LEU A 22 -8.37 9.75 3.50
N GLU A 23 -8.25 10.69 2.56
CA GLU A 23 -7.71 10.39 1.23
C GLU A 23 -6.20 10.15 1.29
N GLY A 24 -5.80 8.89 1.16
CA GLY A 24 -4.39 8.53 1.22
C GLY A 24 -4.15 7.02 1.20
N VAL A 25 -2.90 6.63 1.48
CA VAL A 25 -2.44 5.25 1.54
C VAL A 25 -2.02 4.92 2.97
N PHE A 26 -2.37 3.74 3.44
CA PHE A 26 -2.04 3.23 4.77
C PHE A 26 -1.93 1.69 4.71
N CYS A 27 -1.51 1.06 5.79
CA CYS A 27 -1.50 -0.40 5.87
C CYS A 27 -2.20 -0.91 7.13
N VAL A 28 -2.70 -2.13 7.02
CA VAL A 28 -3.33 -2.87 8.12
C VAL A 28 -2.71 -4.25 8.25
N TYR A 29 -2.85 -4.86 9.42
CA TYR A 29 -2.48 -6.25 9.61
C TYR A 29 -3.66 -7.15 9.24
N LYS A 30 -3.48 -7.96 8.19
CA LYS A 30 -4.42 -9.03 7.82
C LYS A 30 -4.05 -10.30 8.61
N PRO A 31 -4.96 -10.85 9.44
CA PRO A 31 -4.72 -12.13 10.09
C PRO A 31 -4.76 -13.30 9.09
N ALA A 32 -4.17 -14.43 9.49
CA ALA A 32 -4.31 -15.69 8.77
C ALA A 32 -5.79 -16.12 8.74
N ASP A 33 -6.15 -16.93 7.75
CA ASP A 33 -7.48 -17.50 7.52
C ASP A 33 -8.64 -16.51 7.32
N VAL A 34 -8.34 -15.23 7.17
CA VAL A 34 -9.31 -14.18 6.85
C VAL A 34 -9.11 -13.72 5.42
N HIS A 35 -10.15 -13.74 4.57
CA HIS A 35 -10.02 -13.25 3.19
C HIS A 35 -9.79 -11.73 3.16
N TRP A 36 -8.85 -11.23 2.33
CA TRP A 36 -8.50 -9.79 2.25
C TRP A 36 -9.72 -8.90 1.98
N LYS A 37 -10.70 -9.40 1.24
CA LYS A 37 -11.95 -8.70 0.93
C LYS A 37 -12.73 -8.36 2.20
N LEU A 38 -12.80 -9.28 3.17
CA LEU A 38 -13.46 -9.01 4.45
C LEU A 38 -12.76 -7.91 5.24
N VAL A 39 -11.42 -7.89 5.22
CA VAL A 39 -10.63 -6.81 5.85
C VAL A 39 -10.96 -5.46 5.22
N ARG A 40 -10.92 -5.38 3.88
CA ARG A 40 -11.28 -4.17 3.14
C ARG A 40 -12.70 -3.72 3.46
N ASP A 41 -13.68 -4.61 3.38
CA ASP A 41 -15.10 -4.29 3.56
C ASP A 41 -15.40 -3.84 5.00
N THR A 42 -14.72 -4.44 5.98
CA THR A 42 -14.80 -4.02 7.39
C THR A 42 -14.26 -2.61 7.57
N ILE A 43 -13.11 -2.32 6.96
CA ILE A 43 -12.50 -0.99 7.03
C ILE A 43 -13.38 0.04 6.33
N GLU A 44 -13.87 -0.24 5.12
CA GLU A 44 -14.81 0.62 4.41
C GLU A 44 -16.04 0.94 5.26
N THR A 45 -16.62 -0.07 5.92
CA THR A 45 -17.75 0.08 6.83
C THR A 45 -17.40 0.98 8.02
N ASN A 46 -16.23 0.79 8.64
CA ASN A 46 -15.80 1.60 9.78
C ASN A 46 -15.50 3.05 9.38
N LEU A 47 -14.92 3.28 8.20
CA LEU A 47 -14.69 4.61 7.66
C LEU A 47 -16.01 5.33 7.38
N LEU A 48 -16.99 4.63 6.77
CA LEU A 48 -18.33 5.17 6.56
C LEU A 48 -19.01 5.56 7.87
N LYS A 49 -18.93 4.71 8.90
CA LYS A 49 -19.43 5.02 10.24
C LYS A 49 -18.74 6.26 10.82
N GLY A 50 -17.42 6.33 10.72
CA GLY A 50 -16.64 7.45 11.27
C GLY A 50 -16.94 8.79 10.59
N VAL A 51 -17.02 8.81 9.26
CA VAL A 51 -17.31 10.03 8.49
C VAL A 51 -18.74 10.52 8.77
N ASN A 52 -19.71 9.61 8.79
CA ASN A 52 -21.12 9.95 9.03
C ASN A 52 -21.44 10.24 10.51
N ALA A 53 -20.54 9.90 11.45
CA ALA A 53 -20.68 10.26 12.86
C ALA A 53 -20.30 11.72 13.16
N THR A 54 -19.80 12.47 12.17
CA THR A 54 -19.55 13.91 12.33
C THR A 54 -20.85 14.69 12.57
N HIS A 55 -20.78 15.77 13.36
CA HIS A 55 -21.97 16.52 13.75
C HIS A 55 -22.81 16.95 12.53
N PRO A 56 -24.11 16.62 12.49
CA PRO A 56 -24.99 17.01 11.40
C PRO A 56 -25.04 18.53 11.28
N GLN A 57 -24.99 19.06 10.05
CA GLN A 57 -25.28 20.48 9.86
C GLN A 57 -26.74 20.78 10.27
N PRO A 58 -27.01 21.95 10.85
CA PRO A 58 -28.37 22.34 11.16
C PRO A 58 -29.21 22.38 9.88
N VAL A 59 -30.44 21.86 9.96
CA VAL A 59 -31.36 21.81 8.82
C VAL A 59 -31.58 23.24 8.29
N PRO A 60 -31.40 23.49 6.98
CA PRO A 60 -31.64 24.81 6.42
C PRO A 60 -33.05 25.28 6.73
N ARG A 61 -33.20 26.55 7.11
CA ARG A 61 -34.51 27.17 7.33
C ARG A 61 -34.88 28.00 6.12
N GLU A 62 -36.13 27.93 5.72
CA GLU A 62 -36.71 28.80 4.69
C GLU A 62 -37.81 29.65 5.30
N VAL A 63 -37.97 30.87 4.78
CA VAL A 63 -39.04 31.76 5.23
C VAL A 63 -40.32 31.34 4.51
N ARG A 64 -41.30 30.87 5.28
CA ARG A 64 -42.67 30.63 4.81
C ARG A 64 -43.60 31.63 5.44
N PHE A 65 -44.51 32.17 4.65
CA PHE A 65 -45.55 33.06 5.13
C PHE A 65 -46.71 32.22 5.64
N LEU A 66 -46.91 32.20 6.96
CA LEU A 66 -47.98 31.47 7.61
C LEU A 66 -49.20 32.36 7.76
N VAL A 67 -50.34 31.81 7.37
CA VAL A 67 -51.64 32.46 7.47
C VAL A 67 -52.29 32.04 8.78
N SER A 68 -52.65 33.00 9.61
CA SER A 68 -53.45 32.77 10.83
C SER A 68 -54.81 33.45 10.67
N SER A 69 -55.90 32.69 10.78
CA SER A 69 -57.24 33.23 10.95
C SER A 69 -57.45 33.60 12.41
N SER A 70 -57.87 34.83 12.67
CA SER A 70 -58.39 35.20 13.98
C SER A 70 -59.83 34.69 14.09
N ASP A 71 -60.05 33.60 14.82
CA ASP A 71 -61.38 33.09 15.16
C ASP A 71 -61.98 33.89 16.34
N GLU A 72 -61.95 35.22 16.24
CA GLU A 72 -62.61 36.12 17.20
C GLU A 72 -64.00 36.50 16.64
N PRO A 73 -65.10 36.16 17.33
CA PRO A 73 -66.46 36.44 16.85
C PRO A 73 -66.72 37.95 16.92
N GLY A 74 -66.58 38.64 15.79
CA GLY A 74 -67.02 40.04 15.64
C GLY A 74 -66.04 41.01 14.98
N ALA A 75 -64.80 40.61 14.69
CA ALA A 75 -63.85 41.44 13.95
C ALA A 75 -63.84 41.08 12.45
N ALA A 76 -63.65 42.07 11.57
CA ALA A 76 -63.53 41.87 10.13
C ALA A 76 -62.53 40.75 9.82
N LYS A 77 -62.88 39.80 8.94
CA LYS A 77 -62.05 38.67 8.49
C LYS A 77 -60.78 39.16 7.77
N GLY A 78 -59.83 39.69 8.53
CA GLY A 78 -58.52 40.08 8.05
C GLY A 78 -57.59 38.88 8.08
N LEU A 79 -57.11 38.46 6.91
CA LEU A 79 -56.12 37.39 6.80
C LEU A 79 -54.76 37.92 7.27
N ARG A 80 -54.31 37.55 8.48
CA ARG A 80 -52.99 37.95 8.97
C ARG A 80 -51.93 36.99 8.45
N VAL A 81 -51.01 37.50 7.64
CA VAL A 81 -49.86 36.75 7.10
C VAL A 81 -48.62 37.13 7.89
N SER A 82 -47.92 36.15 8.46
CA SER A 82 -46.68 36.36 9.22
C SER A 82 -45.53 35.54 8.64
N PRO A 83 -44.33 36.13 8.46
CA PRO A 83 -43.15 35.37 8.05
C PRO A 83 -42.68 34.48 9.20
N ALA A 84 -42.53 33.19 8.95
CA ALA A 84 -41.96 32.21 9.88
C ALA A 84 -40.79 31.48 9.23
N ALA A 85 -39.68 31.35 9.96
CA ALA A 85 -38.54 30.54 9.52
C ALA A 85 -38.82 29.06 9.84
N VAL A 86 -39.21 28.29 8.83
CA VAL A 86 -39.58 26.87 8.96
C VAL A 86 -38.40 25.99 8.48
N PRO A 87 -38.07 24.89 9.16
CA PRO A 87 -37.03 23.97 8.69
C PRO A 87 -37.43 23.29 7.37
N VAL A 88 -36.50 23.20 6.43
CA VAL A 88 -36.66 22.47 5.17
C VAL A 88 -36.49 20.98 5.43
N LEU A 89 -37.57 20.31 5.84
CA LEU A 89 -37.55 18.89 6.22
C LEU A 89 -37.12 17.94 5.09
N SER A 90 -37.27 18.33 3.83
CA SER A 90 -36.75 17.55 2.69
C SER A 90 -35.22 17.40 2.69
N LYS A 91 -34.51 18.25 3.43
CA LYS A 91 -33.05 18.19 3.63
C LYS A 91 -32.66 17.60 4.99
N HIS A 92 -33.61 17.06 5.75
CA HIS A 92 -33.34 16.45 7.04
C HIS A 92 -32.60 15.11 6.85
N PRO A 93 -31.57 14.78 7.66
CA PRO A 93 -30.82 13.52 7.54
C PRO A 93 -31.68 12.24 7.58
N LEU A 94 -32.79 12.27 8.33
CA LEU A 94 -33.77 11.16 8.36
C LEU A 94 -34.49 10.94 7.02
N VAL A 95 -34.55 11.96 6.16
CA VAL A 95 -35.19 11.91 4.83
C VAL A 95 -34.14 11.67 3.75
N THR A 96 -33.01 12.38 3.79
CA THR A 96 -31.95 12.27 2.78
C THR A 96 -31.03 11.07 2.98
N GLY A 97 -31.03 10.48 4.18
CA GLY A 97 -30.06 9.46 4.57
C GLY A 97 -28.68 10.06 4.91
N PRO A 98 -27.67 9.19 5.13
CA PRO A 98 -26.31 9.62 5.46
C PRO A 98 -25.66 10.36 4.28
N GLU A 99 -24.78 11.31 4.61
CA GLU A 99 -24.07 12.12 3.61
C GLU A 99 -23.13 11.26 2.73
N PHE A 100 -22.50 10.24 3.32
CA PHE A 100 -21.66 9.29 2.61
C PHE A 100 -22.30 7.89 2.63
N GLN A 101 -22.65 7.37 1.46
CA GLN A 101 -23.15 6.01 1.29
C GLN A 101 -22.06 5.00 0.91
N GLN A 102 -21.01 5.47 0.23
CA GLN A 102 -19.92 4.64 -0.27
C GLN A 102 -18.58 5.38 -0.14
N ILE A 103 -17.52 4.63 0.18
CA ILE A 103 -16.15 5.14 0.21
C ILE A 103 -15.28 4.18 -0.60
N LYS A 104 -14.58 4.69 -1.61
CA LYS A 104 -13.73 3.86 -2.46
C LYS A 104 -12.46 3.45 -1.71
N VAL A 105 -12.44 2.22 -1.21
CA VAL A 105 -11.25 1.60 -0.61
C VAL A 105 -10.58 0.65 -1.60
N GLY A 106 -9.39 1.02 -2.07
CA GLY A 106 -8.56 0.17 -2.92
C GLY A 106 -7.64 -0.72 -2.09
N VAL A 107 -7.23 -1.83 -2.70
CA VAL A 107 -6.36 -2.83 -2.10
C VAL A 107 -5.14 -2.98 -2.97
N GLY A 108 -3.98 -2.98 -2.32
CA GLY A 108 -2.71 -3.19 -2.96
C GLY A 108 -2.48 -4.64 -3.38
N HIS A 109 -1.24 -5.09 -3.27
CA HIS A 109 -0.91 -6.48 -3.52
C HIS A 109 -1.63 -7.38 -2.51
N ARG A 110 -2.47 -8.28 -3.02
CA ARG A 110 -3.40 -9.08 -2.23
C ARG A 110 -2.64 -10.22 -1.56
N LEU A 111 -3.03 -10.51 -0.32
CA LEU A 111 -2.64 -11.73 0.38
C LEU A 111 -3.74 -12.77 0.17
N ASP A 112 -3.35 -14.02 -0.05
CA ASP A 112 -4.30 -15.13 -0.04
C ASP A 112 -4.92 -15.32 1.37
N THR A 113 -5.93 -16.19 1.48
CA THR A 113 -6.68 -16.37 2.73
C THR A 113 -5.79 -16.85 3.87
N SER A 114 -4.92 -17.84 3.63
CA SER A 114 -4.07 -18.47 4.67
C SER A 114 -2.84 -17.64 5.05
N SER A 115 -2.41 -16.68 4.21
CA SER A 115 -1.29 -15.81 4.52
C SER A 115 -1.70 -14.70 5.50
N SER A 116 -0.77 -14.21 6.30
CA SER A 116 -0.98 -13.08 7.20
C SER A 116 -0.02 -11.93 6.89
N GLY A 117 -0.20 -10.80 7.57
CA GLY A 117 0.78 -9.71 7.56
C GLY A 117 0.27 -8.41 6.99
N VAL A 118 1.21 -7.57 6.56
CA VAL A 118 0.95 -6.21 6.07
C VAL A 118 0.04 -6.27 4.84
N LEU A 119 -1.05 -5.52 4.83
CA LEU A 119 -1.93 -5.31 3.69
C LEU A 119 -2.09 -3.81 3.45
N VAL A 120 -1.57 -3.32 2.33
CA VAL A 120 -1.64 -1.90 1.97
C VAL A 120 -3.01 -1.61 1.35
N LEU A 121 -3.64 -0.55 1.84
CA LEU A 121 -4.95 -0.07 1.41
C LEU A 121 -4.88 1.41 1.07
N ALA A 122 -5.84 1.87 0.30
CA ALA A 122 -5.97 3.29 0.00
C ALA A 122 -7.43 3.73 -0.04
N VAL A 123 -7.67 5.01 0.21
CA VAL A 123 -9.01 5.60 0.26
C VAL A 123 -9.09 6.75 -0.74
N GLY A 124 -10.20 6.84 -1.49
CA GLY A 124 -10.51 7.97 -2.36
C GLY A 124 -9.41 8.22 -3.40
N ASN A 125 -8.88 9.44 -3.43
CA ASN A 125 -7.76 9.82 -4.31
C ASN A 125 -6.45 9.04 -4.05
N GLY A 126 -6.27 8.46 -2.86
CA GLY A 126 -5.12 7.61 -2.54
C GLY A 126 -5.01 6.37 -3.42
N ASN A 127 -6.10 5.92 -4.04
CA ASN A 127 -6.10 4.77 -4.95
C ASN A 127 -5.21 4.98 -6.18
N LYS A 128 -5.09 6.23 -6.66
CA LYS A 128 -4.14 6.55 -7.74
C LYS A 128 -2.71 6.38 -7.27
N THR A 129 -2.38 6.93 -6.10
CA THR A 129 -1.06 6.79 -5.48
C THR A 129 -0.71 5.33 -5.19
N LEU A 130 -1.69 4.52 -4.81
CA LEU A 130 -1.52 3.08 -4.61
C LEU A 130 -1.18 2.36 -5.92
N ASN A 131 -1.89 2.67 -7.00
CA ASN A 131 -1.57 2.10 -8.32
C ASN A 131 -0.18 2.53 -8.78
N ASP A 132 0.16 3.82 -8.64
CA ASP A 132 1.49 4.33 -8.98
C ASP A 132 2.57 3.61 -8.18
N LEU A 133 2.33 3.40 -6.88
CA LEU A 133 3.23 2.65 -6.00
C LEU A 133 3.48 1.25 -6.58
N TYR A 134 2.44 0.47 -6.89
CA TYR A 134 2.62 -0.90 -7.42
C TYR A 134 3.06 -0.98 -8.89
N ASN A 135 2.99 0.12 -9.64
CA ASN A 135 3.63 0.23 -10.95
C ASN A 135 5.16 0.42 -10.80
N THR A 136 5.65 0.81 -9.63
CA THR A 136 7.08 0.83 -9.32
C THR A 136 7.58 -0.51 -8.82
N ARG A 137 8.91 -0.71 -8.89
CA ARG A 137 9.60 -1.93 -8.44
C ARG A 137 9.66 -1.96 -6.91
N ILE A 138 8.60 -2.47 -6.27
CA ILE A 138 8.53 -2.61 -4.83
C ILE A 138 8.99 -3.99 -4.39
N THR A 139 9.93 -4.05 -3.44
CA THR A 139 10.27 -5.29 -2.73
C THR A 139 9.26 -5.59 -1.62
N ARG A 140 9.01 -6.87 -1.41
CA ARG A 140 8.23 -7.38 -0.29
C ARG A 140 9.05 -8.38 0.49
N ASP A 141 8.86 -8.34 1.80
CA ASP A 141 9.58 -9.20 2.72
C ASP A 141 8.58 -10.11 3.43
N TYR A 142 8.95 -11.37 3.56
CA TYR A 142 8.13 -12.42 4.13
C TYR A 142 8.92 -13.23 5.16
N THR A 143 8.22 -13.68 6.18
CA THR A 143 8.65 -14.77 7.06
C THR A 143 7.83 -16.00 6.70
N LEU A 144 8.51 -17.09 6.38
CA LEU A 144 7.92 -18.38 6.05
C LEU A 144 8.17 -19.36 7.19
N GLU A 145 7.10 -19.87 7.77
CA GLU A 145 7.17 -20.96 8.74
C GLU A 145 7.11 -22.28 7.97
N CYS A 146 8.10 -23.13 8.15
CA CYS A 146 8.30 -24.32 7.32
C CYS A 146 8.49 -25.57 8.19
N GLU A 147 8.17 -26.73 7.63
CA GLU A 147 8.37 -28.02 8.28
C GLU A 147 8.86 -29.07 7.26
N PHE A 148 9.90 -29.81 7.62
CA PHE A 148 10.43 -30.94 6.87
C PHE A 148 9.62 -32.23 7.10
N GLY A 149 9.81 -33.20 6.20
CA GLY A 149 9.27 -34.55 6.30
C GLY A 149 7.84 -34.72 5.80
N MET A 150 7.26 -33.69 5.17
CA MET A 150 5.90 -33.76 4.61
C MET A 150 5.79 -32.95 3.31
N ALA A 151 5.16 -33.55 2.29
CA ALA A 151 4.72 -32.86 1.07
C ALA A 151 3.20 -32.95 0.93
N THR A 152 2.59 -31.88 0.42
CA THR A 152 1.15 -31.75 0.19
C THR A 152 0.86 -31.27 -1.24
N HIS A 153 -0.33 -31.57 -1.74
CA HIS A 153 -0.73 -31.28 -3.12
C HIS A 153 -0.69 -29.80 -3.51
N ASP A 154 -1.02 -28.90 -2.58
CA ASP A 154 -1.08 -27.45 -2.81
C ASP A 154 0.10 -26.70 -2.17
N PHE A 155 1.11 -27.43 -1.70
CA PHE A 155 2.27 -26.92 -0.96
C PHE A 155 1.91 -26.20 0.36
N SER A 156 0.65 -26.33 0.82
CA SER A 156 0.16 -25.80 2.10
C SER A 156 0.10 -26.90 3.15
N HIS A 157 0.29 -26.57 4.42
CA HIS A 157 0.14 -27.54 5.51
C HIS A 157 -1.29 -28.11 5.66
N THR A 158 -2.29 -27.40 5.15
CA THR A 158 -3.71 -27.82 5.15
C THR A 158 -4.06 -28.77 4.00
N GLY A 159 -3.18 -28.91 3.01
CA GLY A 159 -3.42 -29.72 1.84
C GLY A 159 -3.43 -31.22 2.12
N ARG A 160 -3.95 -31.99 1.16
CA ARG A 160 -3.84 -33.45 1.20
C ARG A 160 -2.35 -33.84 1.17
N VAL A 161 -1.93 -34.64 2.15
CA VAL A 161 -0.58 -35.20 2.22
C VAL A 161 -0.37 -36.15 1.03
N LEU A 162 0.70 -35.91 0.28
CA LEU A 162 1.12 -36.75 -0.83
C LEU A 162 2.24 -37.71 -0.41
N GLU A 163 3.19 -37.22 0.40
CA GLU A 163 4.39 -37.97 0.75
C GLU A 163 4.90 -37.56 2.13
N ARG A 164 5.51 -38.52 2.83
CA ARG A 164 6.28 -38.30 4.06
C ARG A 164 7.69 -38.83 3.85
N SER A 165 8.68 -38.09 4.33
CA SER A 165 10.09 -38.43 4.17
C SER A 165 10.85 -38.21 5.48
N THR A 166 12.02 -38.84 5.61
CA THR A 166 12.93 -38.61 6.73
C THR A 166 13.66 -37.28 6.57
N TYR A 167 14.03 -36.67 7.70
CA TYR A 167 14.72 -35.37 7.73
C TYR A 167 15.97 -35.36 8.64
N ASP A 168 16.30 -36.48 9.28
CA ASP A 168 17.41 -36.57 10.25
C ASP A 168 18.78 -36.24 9.63
N HIS A 169 18.91 -36.40 8.31
CA HIS A 169 20.13 -36.08 7.57
C HIS A 169 20.29 -34.59 7.25
N ILE A 170 19.29 -33.75 7.53
CA ILE A 170 19.31 -32.32 7.19
C ILE A 170 20.00 -31.56 8.32
N SER A 171 21.10 -30.89 7.98
CA SER A 171 21.79 -29.95 8.87
C SER A 171 21.58 -28.52 8.39
N GLU A 172 21.82 -27.55 9.28
CA GLU A 172 21.74 -26.13 8.96
C GLU A 172 22.67 -25.77 7.79
N ASP A 173 23.92 -26.23 7.81
CA ASP A 173 24.88 -26.05 6.70
C ASP A 173 24.36 -26.52 5.34
N LYS A 174 23.57 -27.61 5.29
CA LYS A 174 23.00 -28.10 4.04
C LYS A 174 21.89 -27.18 3.57
N LEU A 175 21.03 -26.73 4.48
CA LEU A 175 19.98 -25.77 4.18
C LEU A 175 20.57 -24.47 3.65
N GLU A 176 21.61 -23.93 4.29
CA GLU A 176 22.29 -22.70 3.87
C GLU A 176 22.90 -22.82 2.47
N ARG A 177 23.50 -23.96 2.12
CA ARG A 177 24.01 -24.21 0.77
C ARG A 177 22.90 -24.19 -0.28
N VAL A 178 21.76 -24.81 0.03
CA VAL A 178 20.59 -24.82 -0.87
C VAL A 178 20.01 -23.42 -1.02
N THR A 179 19.88 -22.65 0.06
CA THR A 179 19.39 -21.27 -0.02
C THR A 179 20.34 -20.38 -0.82
N ALA A 180 21.66 -20.50 -0.63
CA ALA A 180 22.65 -19.76 -1.41
C ALA A 180 22.63 -20.12 -2.91
N MET A 181 22.42 -21.39 -3.24
CA MET A 181 22.23 -21.83 -4.63
C MET A 181 21.00 -21.17 -5.27
N LEU A 182 19.87 -21.15 -4.56
CA LEU A 182 18.65 -20.50 -5.03
C LEU A 182 18.82 -18.99 -5.20
N GLU A 183 19.51 -18.32 -4.27
CA GLU A 183 19.86 -16.90 -4.42
C GLU A 183 20.70 -16.66 -5.68
N GLY A 184 21.73 -17.48 -5.93
CA GLY A 184 22.55 -17.38 -7.14
C GLY A 184 21.74 -17.54 -8.42
N ALA A 185 20.80 -18.49 -8.45
CA ALA A 185 19.89 -18.67 -9.58
C ALA A 185 18.98 -17.45 -9.80
N ASN A 186 18.45 -16.87 -8.73
CA ASN A 186 17.60 -15.69 -8.79
C ASN A 186 18.39 -14.40 -9.14
N GLN A 187 19.65 -14.28 -8.73
CA GLN A 187 20.52 -13.19 -9.17
C GLN A 187 20.75 -13.24 -10.68
N LYS A 188 20.94 -14.44 -11.25
CA LYS A 188 21.00 -14.62 -12.70
C LYS A 188 19.67 -14.21 -13.36
N ALA A 189 18.53 -14.61 -12.82
CA ALA A 189 17.22 -14.19 -13.31
C ALA A 189 17.05 -12.66 -13.27
N LEU A 190 17.45 -12.01 -12.18
CA LEU A 190 17.40 -10.56 -12.02
C LEU A 190 18.19 -9.83 -13.13
N ARG A 191 19.40 -10.30 -13.44
CA ARG A 191 20.24 -9.77 -14.52
C ARG A 191 19.63 -9.97 -15.91
N MET A 192 18.92 -11.08 -16.12
CA MET A 192 18.26 -11.34 -17.41
C MET A 192 17.02 -10.47 -17.61
N TYR A 193 16.29 -10.16 -16.53
CA TYR A 193 15.08 -9.33 -16.60
C TYR A 193 15.34 -7.83 -16.46
N SER A 194 16.57 -7.40 -16.14
CA SER A 194 16.93 -5.98 -16.16
C SER A 194 17.10 -5.49 -17.58
N ALA A 195 16.38 -4.43 -17.98
CA ALA A 195 16.53 -3.78 -19.27
C ALA A 195 17.82 -2.92 -19.40
N VAL A 196 18.81 -3.16 -18.55
CA VAL A 196 20.06 -2.41 -18.55
C VAL A 196 21.18 -3.30 -19.04
N ASP A 197 22.02 -2.76 -19.93
CA ASP A 197 23.20 -3.44 -20.41
C ASP A 197 24.12 -3.76 -19.23
N MET A 198 24.29 -5.04 -18.95
CA MET A 198 25.06 -5.53 -17.80
C MET A 198 26.56 -5.16 -17.90
N GLY A 199 27.06 -4.81 -19.09
CA GLY A 199 28.41 -4.30 -19.29
C GLY A 199 28.56 -2.80 -18.98
N SER A 200 27.46 -2.08 -18.75
CA SER A 200 27.48 -0.64 -18.53
C SER A 200 27.84 -0.24 -17.10
N GLN A 201 28.42 0.95 -16.96
CA GLN A 201 28.65 1.59 -15.65
C GLN A 201 27.33 1.80 -14.88
N GLU A 202 26.22 2.04 -15.60
CA GLU A 202 24.90 2.22 -15.01
C GLU A 202 24.40 0.93 -14.32
N ALA A 203 24.60 -0.23 -14.94
CA ALA A 203 24.28 -1.52 -14.32
C ALA A 203 25.08 -1.74 -13.03
N TYR A 204 26.37 -1.41 -13.06
CA TYR A 204 27.23 -1.49 -11.87
C TYR A 204 26.74 -0.57 -10.75
N GLU A 205 26.45 0.69 -11.06
CA GLU A 205 25.94 1.65 -10.07
C GLU A 205 24.61 1.23 -9.46
N MET A 206 23.68 0.73 -10.27
CA MET A 206 22.40 0.23 -9.76
C MET A 206 22.58 -1.01 -8.91
N ALA A 207 23.44 -1.95 -9.30
CA ALA A 207 23.74 -3.13 -8.50
C ALA A 207 24.38 -2.77 -7.16
N ALA A 208 25.36 -1.85 -7.16
CA ALA A 208 26.02 -1.35 -5.95
C ALA A 208 25.04 -0.64 -5.01
N LYS A 209 24.04 0.05 -5.56
CA LYS A 209 22.96 0.72 -4.79
C LYS A 209 21.81 -0.23 -4.42
N GLY A 210 21.82 -1.49 -4.86
CA GLY A 210 20.71 -2.43 -4.66
C GLY A 210 19.43 -2.06 -5.41
N LEU A 211 19.53 -1.23 -6.46
CA LEU A 211 18.42 -0.74 -7.28
C LEU A 211 18.22 -1.54 -8.57
N LEU A 212 19.06 -2.53 -8.83
CA LEU A 212 18.90 -3.42 -9.97
C LEU A 212 17.60 -4.23 -9.82
N GLY A 213 16.74 -4.13 -10.83
CA GLY A 213 15.39 -4.66 -10.78
C GLY A 213 14.89 -5.09 -12.17
N PRO A 214 13.90 -5.99 -12.23
CA PRO A 214 13.29 -6.38 -13.49
C PRO A 214 12.60 -5.18 -14.14
N ASP A 215 12.70 -5.06 -15.46
CA ASP A 215 11.95 -4.07 -16.21
C ASP A 215 10.60 -4.63 -16.69
N GLY A 216 9.51 -4.06 -16.21
CA GLY A 216 8.16 -4.54 -16.50
C GLY A 216 7.80 -5.87 -15.85
N LYS A 217 7.09 -6.74 -16.60
CA LYS A 217 6.59 -8.02 -16.10
C LYS A 217 7.71 -9.06 -16.12
N SER A 218 8.16 -9.50 -14.94
CA SER A 218 9.08 -10.63 -14.78
C SER A 218 8.42 -11.82 -14.09
N ALA A 219 9.08 -12.97 -14.15
CA ALA A 219 8.84 -14.02 -13.17
C ALA A 219 9.12 -13.51 -11.74
N PRO A 220 8.58 -14.18 -10.70
CA PRO A 220 8.99 -13.94 -9.32
C PRO A 220 10.51 -14.04 -9.18
N ILE A 221 11.11 -13.09 -8.48
CA ILE A 221 12.56 -13.06 -8.22
C ILE A 221 12.77 -12.96 -6.71
N LEU A 222 13.54 -13.89 -6.15
CA LEU A 222 14.00 -13.84 -4.77
C LEU A 222 15.30 -13.03 -4.70
N THR A 223 15.25 -11.84 -4.11
CA THR A 223 16.43 -10.98 -3.94
C THR A 223 17.22 -11.31 -2.68
N GLY A 224 16.60 -11.99 -1.72
CA GLY A 224 17.27 -12.50 -0.51
C GLY A 224 16.49 -13.67 0.08
N LEU A 225 17.21 -14.65 0.61
CA LEU A 225 16.67 -15.88 1.17
C LEU A 225 17.63 -16.39 2.26
N ARG A 226 17.19 -16.33 3.52
CA ARG A 226 18.01 -16.78 4.66
C ARG A 226 17.20 -17.61 5.65
N CYS A 227 17.86 -18.57 6.29
CA CYS A 227 17.31 -19.25 7.47
C CYS A 227 17.53 -18.37 8.70
N ILE A 228 16.50 -18.18 9.52
CA ILE A 228 16.59 -17.41 10.77
C ILE A 228 16.37 -18.26 12.02
N HIS A 229 15.75 -19.42 11.86
CA HIS A 229 15.53 -20.38 12.94
C HIS A 229 15.58 -21.79 12.36
N PHE A 230 16.43 -22.64 12.93
CA PHE A 230 16.59 -24.02 12.50
C PHE A 230 16.44 -24.97 13.69
N GLN A 231 15.31 -25.65 13.77
CA GLN A 231 15.02 -26.65 14.80
C GLN A 231 14.19 -27.79 14.21
N PRO A 232 14.84 -28.71 13.46
CA PRO A 232 14.17 -29.78 12.73
C PRO A 232 13.12 -30.53 13.59
N PRO A 233 11.94 -30.85 13.02
CA PRO A 233 11.59 -30.66 11.61
C PRO A 233 11.22 -29.22 11.24
N LYS A 234 11.15 -28.28 12.19
CA LYS A 234 10.71 -26.91 11.94
C LYS A 234 11.87 -25.98 11.59
N PHE A 235 11.61 -25.07 10.67
CA PHE A 235 12.56 -24.00 10.36
C PHE A 235 11.82 -22.77 9.87
N THR A 236 12.50 -21.63 9.87
CA THR A 236 11.91 -20.35 9.44
C THR A 236 12.82 -19.66 8.47
N LEU A 237 12.25 -19.27 7.33
CA LEU A 237 12.96 -18.52 6.30
C LEU A 237 12.51 -17.07 6.29
N GLU A 238 13.45 -16.17 6.10
CA GLU A 238 13.16 -14.82 5.64
C GLU A 238 13.43 -14.71 4.15
N VAL A 239 12.47 -14.13 3.44
CA VAL A 239 12.50 -14.01 1.98
C VAL A 239 12.22 -12.57 1.60
N GLN A 240 13.09 -12.01 0.78
CA GLN A 240 12.89 -10.74 0.10
C GLN A 240 12.67 -11.04 -1.38
N CYS A 241 11.63 -10.47 -1.97
CA CYS A 241 11.26 -10.81 -3.33
C CYS A 241 10.53 -9.69 -4.08
N LEU A 242 10.46 -9.90 -5.39
CA LEU A 242 9.81 -9.05 -6.37
C LEU A 242 8.84 -9.90 -7.19
N ASN A 243 7.69 -9.32 -7.55
CA ASN A 243 6.70 -9.93 -8.47
C ASN A 243 6.24 -11.34 -8.07
N GLU A 244 6.26 -11.64 -6.77
CA GLU A 244 5.94 -12.93 -6.21
C GLU A 244 4.44 -13.16 -5.99
N THR A 245 4.09 -14.42 -5.76
CA THR A 245 2.79 -14.80 -5.18
C THR A 245 3.02 -15.65 -3.95
N GLN A 246 2.04 -15.72 -3.05
CA GLN A 246 2.16 -16.52 -1.83
C GLN A 246 2.24 -18.02 -2.17
N LYS A 247 1.54 -18.47 -3.23
CA LYS A 247 1.67 -19.83 -3.76
C LYS A 247 3.08 -20.13 -4.25
N TYR A 248 3.74 -19.16 -4.91
CA TYR A 248 5.13 -19.32 -5.36
C TYR A 248 6.07 -19.51 -4.16
N LEU A 249 5.93 -18.71 -3.10
CA LEU A 249 6.74 -18.85 -1.89
C LEU A 249 6.61 -20.25 -1.26
N ARG A 250 5.39 -20.82 -1.23
CA ARG A 250 5.18 -22.20 -0.76
C ARG A 250 5.85 -23.23 -1.66
N LYS A 251 5.84 -23.02 -2.98
CA LYS A 251 6.53 -23.87 -3.95
C LYS A 251 8.05 -23.84 -3.74
N VAL A 252 8.63 -22.67 -3.46
CA VAL A 252 10.05 -22.53 -3.15
C VAL A 252 10.44 -23.37 -1.93
N VAL A 253 9.61 -23.38 -0.87
CA VAL A 253 9.84 -24.24 0.30
C VAL A 253 9.83 -25.72 -0.09
N HIS A 254 8.89 -26.13 -0.95
CA HIS A 254 8.85 -27.50 -1.45
C HIS A 254 10.11 -27.86 -2.26
N GLU A 255 10.57 -26.98 -3.14
CA GLU A 255 11.81 -27.15 -3.93
C GLU A 255 13.05 -27.25 -3.04
N ILE A 256 13.14 -26.47 -1.95
CA ILE A 256 14.20 -26.58 -0.95
C ILE A 256 14.19 -27.98 -0.31
N GLY A 257 13.02 -28.50 0.03
CA GLY A 257 12.88 -29.86 0.56
C GLY A 257 13.45 -30.91 -0.39
N LEU A 258 13.09 -30.83 -1.67
CA LEU A 258 13.56 -31.76 -2.71
C LEU A 258 15.07 -31.72 -2.89
N GLU A 259 15.66 -30.52 -2.92
CA GLU A 259 17.11 -30.36 -3.05
C GLU A 259 17.88 -30.95 -1.85
N LEU A 260 17.27 -30.89 -0.66
CA LEU A 260 17.77 -31.54 0.55
C LEU A 260 17.50 -33.05 0.61
N ARG A 261 17.01 -33.65 -0.49
CA ARG A 261 16.60 -35.06 -0.58
C ARG A 261 15.59 -35.45 0.48
N SER A 262 14.62 -34.57 0.71
CA SER A 262 13.52 -34.75 1.64
C SER A 262 12.28 -34.06 1.06
N THR A 263 11.29 -33.81 1.91
CA THR A 263 10.11 -33.02 1.58
C THR A 263 9.93 -31.91 2.58
N ALA A 264 9.39 -30.77 2.16
CA ALA A 264 9.07 -29.67 3.04
C ALA A 264 7.74 -29.03 2.64
N VAL A 265 7.06 -28.48 3.64
CA VAL A 265 5.80 -27.76 3.48
C VAL A 265 5.86 -26.41 4.19
N CYS A 266 5.18 -25.43 3.63
CA CYS A 266 5.02 -24.13 4.27
C CYS A 266 3.76 -24.14 5.15
N LYS A 267 3.96 -23.94 6.46
CA LYS A 267 2.90 -23.79 7.45
C LYS A 267 2.28 -22.41 7.43
N GLY A 268 3.10 -21.37 7.31
CA GLY A 268 2.64 -19.99 7.36
C GLY A 268 3.42 -19.10 6.42
N VAL A 269 2.71 -18.22 5.72
CA VAL A 269 3.30 -17.13 4.95
C VAL A 269 2.90 -15.82 5.63
N ARG A 270 3.86 -15.10 6.20
CA ARG A 270 3.61 -13.81 6.85
C ARG A 270 4.36 -12.71 6.14
N ARG A 271 3.65 -11.79 5.50
CA ARG A 271 4.26 -10.59 4.90
C ARG A 271 4.65 -9.60 5.98
N THR A 272 5.95 -9.38 6.16
CA THR A 272 6.49 -8.45 7.16
C THR A 272 6.64 -7.03 6.62
N ARG A 273 6.79 -6.89 5.30
CA ARG A 273 6.91 -5.59 4.61
C ARG A 273 6.32 -5.62 3.20
N ASP A 274 5.70 -4.52 2.80
CA ASP A 274 5.28 -4.24 1.42
C ASP A 274 5.76 -2.83 1.05
N GLY A 275 6.94 -2.76 0.44
CA GLY A 275 7.60 -1.50 0.10
C GLY A 275 7.98 -0.66 1.30
N LEU A 276 7.32 0.48 1.45
CA LEU A 276 7.57 1.42 2.55
C LEU A 276 6.82 1.03 3.83
N PHE A 277 5.87 0.10 3.74
CA PHE A 277 5.01 -0.27 4.85
C PHE A 277 5.53 -1.54 5.52
N THR A 278 5.78 -1.46 6.83
CA THR A 278 6.24 -2.58 7.65
C THR A 278 5.15 -3.05 8.61
N LEU A 279 5.41 -4.10 9.37
CA LEU A 279 4.52 -4.55 10.45
C LEU A 279 4.29 -3.49 11.53
N GLN A 280 5.25 -2.59 11.76
CA GLN A 280 5.12 -1.54 12.78
C GLN A 280 4.11 -0.47 12.37
N ASP A 281 3.93 -0.27 11.06
CA ASP A 281 2.97 0.68 10.50
C ASP A 281 1.54 0.09 10.43
N ALA A 282 1.42 -1.24 10.52
CA ALA A 282 0.20 -1.96 10.21
C ALA A 282 -0.83 -1.88 11.35
N LEU A 283 -1.96 -1.20 11.09
CA LEU A 283 -3.05 -1.12 12.05
C LEU A 283 -3.67 -2.50 12.32
N THR A 284 -3.74 -2.88 13.60
CA THR A 284 -4.42 -4.09 14.04
C THR A 284 -5.94 -3.90 14.04
N ARG A 285 -6.70 -5.01 14.14
CA ARG A 285 -8.17 -5.00 14.02
C ARG A 285 -8.89 -4.00 14.93
N HIS A 286 -8.37 -3.78 16.14
CA HIS A 286 -8.95 -2.84 17.09
C HIS A 286 -8.76 -1.37 16.68
N HIS A 287 -7.77 -1.08 15.83
CA HIS A 287 -7.41 0.26 15.35
C HIS A 287 -7.87 0.49 13.91
N TRP A 288 -8.92 -0.19 13.45
CA TRP A 288 -9.51 0.06 12.12
C TRP A 288 -10.57 1.18 12.16
N SER A 289 -10.39 2.18 13.04
CA SER A 289 -11.28 3.33 13.14
C SER A 289 -10.87 4.42 12.14
N ALA A 290 -11.79 5.33 11.83
CA ALA A 290 -11.48 6.47 10.97
C ALA A 290 -10.39 7.39 11.55
N ALA A 291 -10.33 7.53 12.88
CA ALA A 291 -9.31 8.34 13.54
C ALA A 291 -7.91 7.74 13.36
N ASP A 292 -7.77 6.43 13.61
CA ASP A 292 -6.49 5.71 13.47
C ASP A 292 -6.01 5.70 12.02
N VAL A 293 -6.93 5.49 11.06
CA VAL A 293 -6.60 5.53 9.63
C VAL A 293 -6.14 6.92 9.21
N MET A 294 -6.79 8.00 9.67
CA MET A 294 -6.32 9.37 9.40
C MET A 294 -4.91 9.59 9.94
N GLU A 295 -4.60 9.09 11.13
CA GLU A 295 -3.27 9.21 11.73
C GLU A 295 -2.21 8.43 10.92
N ALA A 296 -2.53 7.19 10.52
CA ALA A 296 -1.64 6.36 9.70
C ALA A 296 -1.33 7.04 8.35
N ILE A 297 -2.35 7.61 7.69
CA ILE A 297 -2.19 8.37 6.44
C ILE A 297 -1.33 9.61 6.66
N TYR A 298 -1.55 10.34 7.76
CA TYR A 298 -0.73 11.50 8.10
C TYR A 298 0.75 11.14 8.32
N LYS A 299 1.03 10.03 9.02
CA LYS A 299 2.39 9.50 9.21
C LYS A 299 3.04 9.14 7.87
N TYR A 300 2.30 8.48 6.97
CA TYR A 300 2.78 8.17 5.62
C TYR A 300 3.16 9.43 4.83
N HIS A 301 2.29 10.44 4.80
CA HIS A 301 2.57 11.70 4.09
C HIS A 301 3.80 12.43 4.66
N SER A 302 3.96 12.43 5.99
CA SER A 302 5.09 13.05 6.67
C SER A 302 6.40 12.34 6.33
N SER A 303 6.41 11.00 6.37
CA SER A 303 7.57 10.18 5.99
C SER A 303 7.97 10.39 4.52
N LYS A 304 7.00 10.37 3.61
CA LYS A 304 7.24 10.59 2.17
C LYS A 304 7.81 11.99 1.87
N ARG A 305 7.37 13.02 2.61
CA ARG A 305 7.91 14.39 2.47
C ARG A 305 9.36 14.48 2.95
N ASN A 306 9.69 13.77 4.02
CA ASN A 306 11.06 13.73 4.55
C ASN A 306 12.00 12.96 3.61
N GLN A 307 11.57 11.83 3.06
CA GLN A 307 12.35 11.09 2.05
C GLN A 307 12.64 11.94 0.82
N LYS A 308 11.65 12.70 0.32
CA LYS A 308 11.89 13.65 -0.79
C LYS A 308 12.88 14.75 -0.41
N LYS A 309 12.87 15.26 0.83
CA LYS A 309 13.87 16.26 1.26
C LYS A 309 15.29 15.68 1.34
N ILE A 310 15.44 14.43 1.79
CA ILE A 310 16.74 13.75 1.91
C ILE A 310 17.34 13.41 0.53
N GLN A 311 16.51 13.25 -0.51
CA GLN A 311 16.98 12.99 -1.87
C GLN A 311 17.41 14.27 -2.63
N PHE A 312 17.11 15.47 -2.11
CA PHE A 312 17.41 16.78 -2.70
C PHE A 312 18.44 17.69 -1.98
N PRO A 313 19.40 17.27 -1.12
CA PRO A 313 20.43 18.16 -0.57
C PRO A 313 21.79 18.13 -1.30
N ILE A 314 21.94 17.42 -2.43
CA ILE A 314 23.21 17.42 -3.20
C ILE A 314 22.98 18.03 -4.58
N ARG A 315 22.92 19.37 -4.63
CA ARG A 315 23.28 20.21 -5.79
C ARG A 315 23.14 21.68 -5.36
N GLU A 316 24.18 22.19 -4.70
CA GLU A 316 24.69 23.57 -4.84
C GLU A 316 25.78 23.85 -3.79
N SER A 317 27.00 23.45 -4.13
CA SER A 317 28.26 24.05 -3.67
C SER A 317 29.31 23.36 -4.53
N THR A 318 29.89 23.96 -5.56
CA THR A 318 30.93 24.99 -5.45
C THR A 318 31.30 25.35 -6.88
N LEU A 319 31.54 26.63 -7.18
CA LEU A 319 32.64 27.16 -8.01
C LEU A 319 32.29 28.58 -8.46
N GLU A 320 32.25 29.50 -7.50
CA GLU A 320 32.81 30.83 -7.77
C GLU A 320 34.33 30.65 -7.76
N THR A 321 34.95 30.71 -8.94
CA THR A 321 36.36 31.13 -9.02
C THR A 321 36.49 32.11 -10.17
N SER A 322 36.75 33.35 -9.77
CA SER A 322 37.34 34.43 -10.55
C SER A 322 38.53 33.95 -11.39
N GLY A 323 38.64 34.40 -12.65
CA GLY A 323 39.85 34.19 -13.45
C GLY A 323 39.75 34.76 -14.87
N SER A 324 40.32 35.94 -15.03
CA SER A 324 40.45 36.76 -16.24
C SER A 324 41.01 36.09 -17.51
N ARG A 325 40.50 36.60 -18.65
CA ARG A 325 41.08 36.73 -20.02
C ARG A 325 42.50 36.18 -20.24
N LEU A 326 42.67 35.48 -21.36
CA LEU A 326 43.62 35.84 -22.43
C LEU A 326 43.24 35.12 -23.74
N THR A 327 43.27 35.91 -24.82
CA THR A 327 43.05 35.54 -26.22
C THR A 327 44.21 34.74 -26.80
N GLY A 328 43.94 33.81 -27.71
CA GLY A 328 44.99 33.16 -28.52
C GLY A 328 44.44 32.16 -29.54
N THR A 329 44.21 32.64 -30.75
CA THR A 329 44.12 31.84 -31.99
C THR A 329 45.41 31.07 -32.23
N HIS A 330 45.36 29.77 -32.54
CA HIS A 330 46.22 29.15 -33.57
C HIS A 330 45.79 27.71 -33.94
N GLN A 331 45.99 27.43 -35.22
CA GLN A 331 45.74 26.22 -36.00
C GLN A 331 46.70 25.05 -35.63
N ASN A 332 46.26 23.81 -35.86
CA ASN A 332 47.01 22.70 -36.49
C ASN A 332 46.04 21.53 -36.70
N LYS A 333 45.71 21.07 -37.92
CA LYS A 333 46.49 20.25 -38.88
C LYS A 333 46.91 18.87 -38.36
N ASP A 334 46.24 17.88 -38.96
CA ASP A 334 46.60 16.52 -39.34
C ASP A 334 48.06 16.06 -39.17
N ALA A 335 48.20 14.86 -38.61
CA ALA A 335 49.20 13.80 -38.84
C ALA A 335 49.03 12.79 -37.68
N ALA A 336 49.19 11.47 -37.76
CA ALA A 336 49.64 10.48 -38.73
C ALA A 336 49.16 9.11 -38.14
N ALA A 337 48.69 8.17 -38.95
CA ALA A 337 49.44 6.98 -39.38
C ALA A 337 50.21 6.24 -38.26
N GLY A 338 49.91 4.95 -38.10
CA GLY A 338 50.65 4.01 -37.25
C GLY A 338 49.76 2.91 -36.73
#